data_AF-A0A967GNZ2-F1
#
_entry.id   AF-A0A967GNZ2-F1
#
_cell.length_a   1.000
_cell.length_b   1.000
_cell.length_c   1.000
_cell.angle_alpha   90.00
_cell.angle_beta   90.00
_cell.angle_gamma   90.00
#
_symmetry.space_group_name_H-M   'P 1'
#
loop_
_entity.id
_entity.type
_entity.pdbx_description
1 polymer ?
#
loop_
_entity_poly.entity_id
_entity_poly.type
_entity_poly.pdbx_seq_one_letter_code
_entity_poly.pdbx_strand_id
1 'polypeptide(L)'
;MVFEIEETDTDLNGDGDLNDTAVHAFDFETGVIRNLGISSETLHVSTFVGTTLAFSVQEDGQDLNGDGDTWDDIAHLVRIFSVQPTVEEVIAALTEIVEEFNLSQGLVNSLNAQLDGVLDALDPDNPAQGETTYERLEAFISAVEAQRGKKLTDEQADALIESAHTAQLAAQ
;
A
#
# COMPACT_ATOMS: atom_id res chain seq x y z
N MET A 1 -11.38 2.02 9.57
CA MET A 1 -12.36 1.73 10.64
C MET A 1 -12.38 0.23 10.88
N VAL A 2 -12.66 -0.24 12.10
CA VAL A 2 -12.87 -1.66 12.41
C VAL A 2 -14.32 -1.84 12.83
N PHE A 3 -14.96 -2.90 12.36
CA PHE A 3 -16.38 -3.22 12.63
C PHE A 3 -16.62 -4.73 12.55
N GLU A 4 -17.77 -5.17 13.06
CA GLU A 4 -18.17 -6.58 13.17
C GLU A 4 -19.24 -6.92 12.13
N ILE A 5 -19.17 -8.11 11.54
CA ILE A 5 -20.19 -8.66 10.66
C ILE A 5 -20.66 -10.00 11.24
N GLU A 6 -21.97 -10.12 11.48
CA GLU A 6 -22.60 -11.36 11.95
C GLU A 6 -22.42 -12.48 10.92
N GLU A 7 -21.99 -13.64 11.39
CA GLU A 7 -21.92 -14.85 10.59
C GLU A 7 -23.30 -15.50 10.57
N THR A 8 -23.89 -15.70 9.39
CA THR A 8 -25.24 -16.30 9.28
C THR A 8 -25.27 -17.59 8.49
N ASP A 9 -24.42 -17.72 7.46
CA ASP A 9 -24.39 -18.87 6.55
C ASP A 9 -22.96 -19.20 6.05
N THR A 10 -21.95 -18.49 6.53
CA THR A 10 -20.56 -18.65 6.10
C THR A 10 -19.66 -18.34 7.26
N ASP A 11 -18.77 -19.28 7.55
CA ASP A 11 -17.66 -19.15 8.49
C ASP A 11 -16.67 -18.15 7.89
N LEU A 12 -16.71 -16.91 8.36
CA LEU A 12 -15.88 -15.83 7.84
C LEU A 12 -14.53 -15.81 8.55
N ASN A 13 -14.47 -16.23 9.82
CA ASN A 13 -13.26 -16.16 10.62
C ASN A 13 -12.39 -17.44 10.55
N GLY A 14 -12.95 -18.56 10.11
CA GLY A 14 -12.29 -19.85 9.91
C GLY A 14 -12.26 -20.76 11.14
N ASP A 15 -13.02 -20.48 12.20
CA ASP A 15 -13.02 -21.24 13.45
C ASP A 15 -14.05 -22.39 13.47
N GLY A 16 -14.93 -22.45 12.47
CA GLY A 16 -15.94 -23.49 12.31
C GLY A 16 -17.20 -23.32 13.17
N ASP A 17 -17.31 -22.24 13.94
CA ASP A 17 -18.58 -21.73 14.44
C ASP A 17 -19.25 -20.88 13.35
N LEU A 18 -20.59 -20.78 13.37
CA LEU A 18 -21.37 -19.93 12.46
C LEU A 18 -22.25 -18.97 13.24
N ASN A 19 -22.16 -18.95 14.57
CA ASN A 19 -23.01 -18.18 15.45
C ASN A 19 -22.18 -17.19 16.27
N ASP A 20 -21.32 -16.47 15.58
CA ASP A 20 -20.52 -15.39 16.13
C ASP A 20 -20.44 -14.20 15.14
N THR A 21 -19.47 -13.30 15.36
CA THR A 21 -19.22 -12.23 14.39
C THR A 21 -17.75 -12.18 14.00
N ALA A 22 -17.49 -11.90 12.73
CA ALA A 22 -16.14 -11.73 12.21
C ALA A 22 -15.73 -10.26 12.16
N VAL A 23 -14.51 -9.98 12.62
CA VAL A 23 -13.92 -8.64 12.62
C VAL A 23 -13.46 -8.27 11.21
N HIS A 24 -13.90 -7.11 10.75
CA HIS A 24 -13.56 -6.54 9.46
C HIS A 24 -12.90 -5.17 9.63
N ALA A 25 -11.98 -4.85 8.72
CA ALA A 25 -11.38 -3.53 8.60
C ALA A 25 -11.81 -2.84 7.29
N PHE A 26 -12.33 -1.63 7.41
CA PHE A 26 -12.55 -0.72 6.28
C PHE A 26 -11.37 0.23 6.12
N ASP A 27 -10.68 0.13 5.00
CA ASP A 27 -9.63 1.04 4.58
C ASP A 27 -10.26 2.27 3.90
N PHE A 28 -10.16 3.44 4.54
CA PHE A 28 -10.75 4.69 4.01
C PHE A 28 -10.01 5.23 2.79
N GLU A 29 -8.76 4.83 2.60
CA GLU A 29 -7.92 5.31 1.51
C GLU A 29 -8.24 4.56 0.22
N THR A 30 -8.49 3.25 0.33
CA THR A 30 -8.78 2.39 -0.83
C THR A 30 -10.27 2.05 -0.99
N GLY A 31 -11.09 2.30 0.04
CA GLY A 31 -12.50 1.90 0.07
C GLY A 31 -12.72 0.39 0.20
N VAL A 32 -11.66 -0.39 0.48
CA VAL A 32 -11.71 -1.85 0.55
C VAL A 32 -12.10 -2.31 1.96
N ILE A 33 -13.00 -3.29 2.04
CA ILE A 33 -13.30 -4.05 3.26
C ILE A 33 -12.45 -5.32 3.27
N ARG A 34 -11.73 -5.54 4.37
CA ARG A 34 -10.91 -6.74 4.59
C ARG A 34 -11.46 -7.50 5.79
N ASN A 35 -11.81 -8.77 5.58
CA ASN A 35 -12.01 -9.71 6.67
C ASN A 35 -10.66 -10.02 7.31
N LEU A 36 -10.59 -9.97 8.65
CA LEU A 36 -9.35 -10.20 9.37
C LEU A 36 -9.16 -11.67 9.80
N GLY A 37 -10.16 -12.52 9.63
CA GLY A 37 -10.10 -13.91 10.09
C GLY A 37 -10.11 -14.03 11.60
N ILE A 38 -10.82 -13.13 12.28
CA ILE A 38 -10.84 -13.02 13.75
C ILE A 38 -12.30 -13.00 14.20
N SER A 39 -12.66 -13.87 15.14
CA SER A 39 -13.92 -13.79 15.87
C SER A 39 -13.90 -12.62 16.85
N SER A 40 -14.98 -11.83 16.91
CA SER A 40 -15.15 -10.76 17.91
C SER A 40 -15.07 -11.26 19.34
N GLU A 41 -15.46 -12.52 19.59
CA GLU A 41 -15.45 -13.11 20.94
C GLU A 41 -14.02 -13.32 21.45
N THR A 42 -13.08 -13.54 20.54
CA THR A 42 -11.65 -13.75 20.84
C THR A 42 -10.84 -12.46 20.88
N LEU A 43 -11.42 -11.33 20.47
CA LEU A 43 -10.76 -10.03 20.45
C LEU A 43 -10.89 -9.33 21.81
N HIS A 44 -9.92 -9.52 22.70
CA HIS A 44 -10.05 -9.05 24.09
C HIS A 44 -9.66 -7.58 24.31
N VAL A 45 -8.47 -7.21 23.85
CA VAL A 45 -7.95 -5.83 23.93
C VAL A 45 -7.50 -5.46 22.54
N SER A 46 -7.80 -4.25 22.08
CA SER A 46 -7.24 -3.75 20.83
C SER A 46 -6.72 -2.32 20.97
N THR A 47 -5.58 -2.05 20.33
CA THR A 47 -5.01 -0.72 20.20
C THR A 47 -4.42 -0.53 18.81
N PHE A 48 -4.36 0.72 18.37
CA PHE A 48 -3.71 1.07 17.12
C PHE A 48 -2.28 1.53 17.36
N VAL A 49 -1.35 0.95 16.61
CA VAL A 49 0.03 1.42 16.48
C VAL A 49 0.27 1.77 15.02
N GLY A 50 0.12 3.05 14.67
CA GLY A 50 0.13 3.51 13.29
C GLY A 50 -1.01 2.86 12.48
N THR A 51 -0.68 2.08 11.46
CA THR A 51 -1.63 1.34 10.61
C THR A 51 -1.88 -0.10 11.04
N THR A 52 -1.36 -0.48 12.21
CA THR A 52 -1.46 -1.84 12.75
C THR A 52 -2.46 -1.87 13.90
N LEU A 53 -3.38 -2.82 13.84
CA LEU A 53 -4.18 -3.24 14.99
C LEU A 53 -3.35 -4.25 15.79
N ALA A 54 -3.05 -3.93 17.03
CA ALA A 54 -2.52 -4.87 18.00
C ALA A 54 -3.69 -5.34 18.87
N PHE A 55 -3.87 -6.66 19.01
CA PHE A 55 -4.90 -7.22 19.89
C PHE A 55 -4.43 -8.50 20.58
N SER A 56 -5.08 -8.89 21.68
CA SER A 56 -4.87 -10.21 22.28
C SER A 56 -5.95 -11.21 21.86
N VAL A 57 -5.55 -12.46 21.68
CA VAL A 57 -6.40 -13.64 21.45
C VAL A 57 -6.19 -14.60 22.60
N GLN A 58 -7.27 -15.08 23.22
CA GLN A 58 -7.18 -16.04 24.29
C GLN A 58 -6.86 -17.45 23.77
N GLU A 59 -5.93 -18.14 24.42
CA GLU A 59 -5.46 -19.49 24.07
C GLU A 59 -6.43 -20.62 24.51
N ASP A 60 -7.75 -20.46 24.38
CA ASP A 60 -8.80 -21.30 25.02
C ASP A 60 -8.69 -22.82 24.70
N GLY A 61 -7.83 -23.50 25.47
CA GLY A 61 -7.52 -24.92 25.33
C GLY A 61 -6.57 -25.29 24.18
N GLN A 62 -6.04 -24.30 23.43
CA GLN A 62 -5.04 -24.51 22.38
C GLN A 62 -3.78 -23.70 22.66
N ASP A 63 -2.63 -24.36 22.74
CA ASP A 63 -1.31 -23.75 22.85
C ASP A 63 -0.91 -23.20 21.46
N LEU A 64 -1.27 -21.95 21.21
CA LEU A 64 -1.07 -21.21 19.97
C LEU A 64 0.35 -20.60 19.91
N ASN A 65 0.97 -20.28 21.05
CA ASN A 65 2.32 -19.67 21.10
C ASN A 65 3.46 -20.68 21.35
N GLY A 66 3.16 -21.89 21.80
CA GLY A 66 4.09 -23.00 22.04
C GLY A 66 4.83 -22.95 23.38
N ASP A 67 4.36 -22.16 24.36
CA ASP A 67 5.02 -22.01 25.66
C ASP A 67 4.61 -23.07 26.69
N GLY A 68 3.59 -23.87 26.36
CA GLY A 68 3.18 -25.05 27.10
C GLY A 68 2.07 -24.82 28.12
N ASP A 69 1.44 -23.64 28.16
CA ASP A 69 0.13 -23.46 28.77
C ASP A 69 -0.93 -23.05 27.73
N THR A 70 -2.19 -22.91 28.13
CA THR A 70 -3.33 -22.62 27.22
C THR A 70 -4.32 -21.64 27.86
N TRP A 71 -3.83 -20.82 28.80
CA TRP A 71 -4.70 -20.02 29.69
C TRP A 71 -4.24 -18.56 29.76
N ASP A 72 -3.51 -18.11 28.74
CA ASP A 72 -3.06 -16.75 28.57
C ASP A 72 -3.56 -16.14 27.25
N ASP A 73 -3.08 -14.93 27.00
CA ASP A 73 -3.51 -14.05 25.91
C ASP A 73 -2.31 -13.81 24.98
N ILE A 74 -2.42 -14.15 23.70
CA ILE A 74 -1.38 -13.90 22.69
C ILE A 74 -1.62 -12.57 22.00
N ALA A 75 -0.59 -11.73 21.97
CA ALA A 75 -0.55 -10.54 21.14
C ALA A 75 -0.44 -10.88 19.64
N HIS A 76 -1.46 -10.47 18.89
CA HIS A 76 -1.52 -10.49 17.43
C HIS A 76 -1.40 -9.06 16.86
N LEU A 77 -0.74 -8.95 15.71
CA LEU A 77 -0.49 -7.70 15.01
C LEU A 77 -1.01 -7.85 13.57
N VAL A 78 -2.05 -7.09 13.23
CA VAL A 78 -2.61 -7.11 11.87
C VAL A 78 -2.53 -5.71 11.28
N ARG A 79 -1.85 -5.58 10.13
CA ARG A 79 -1.83 -4.34 9.36
C ARG A 79 -3.17 -4.18 8.64
N ILE A 80 -3.97 -3.23 9.11
CA ILE A 80 -5.35 -3.05 8.65
C ILE A 80 -5.55 -1.84 7.74
N PHE A 81 -4.56 -0.95 7.63
CA PHE A 81 -4.53 0.11 6.61
C PHE A 81 -3.23 0.04 5.80
N SER A 82 -3.35 0.22 4.49
CA SER A 82 -2.19 0.52 3.66
C SER A 82 -2.12 2.02 3.50
N VAL A 83 -1.01 2.64 3.91
CA VAL A 83 -0.74 4.04 3.51
C VAL A 83 -0.27 3.92 2.06
N GLN A 84 -1.09 4.35 1.10
CA GLN A 84 -0.55 4.56 -0.24
C GLN A 84 0.24 5.86 -0.20
N PRO A 85 1.44 5.90 -0.81
CA PRO A 85 2.17 7.15 -0.91
C PRO A 85 1.40 8.13 -1.80
N THR A 86 1.47 9.42 -1.49
CA THR A 86 0.91 10.44 -2.41
C THR A 86 1.71 10.48 -3.70
N VAL A 87 1.15 11.04 -4.77
CA VAL A 87 1.88 11.23 -6.03
C VAL A 87 3.18 12.00 -5.79
N GLU A 88 3.15 13.05 -4.96
CA GLU A 88 4.32 13.86 -4.62
C GLU A 88 5.41 13.02 -3.92
N GLU A 89 5.04 12.16 -2.97
CA GLU A 89 5.98 11.28 -2.27
C GLU A 89 6.65 10.28 -3.23
N VAL A 90 5.87 9.71 -4.16
CA VAL A 90 6.41 8.79 -5.17
C VAL A 90 7.32 9.52 -6.16
N ILE A 91 6.97 10.75 -6.57
CA ILE A 91 7.81 11.54 -7.48
C ILE A 91 9.12 11.97 -6.81
N ALA A 92 9.10 12.29 -5.52
CA ALA A 92 10.32 12.55 -4.76
C ALA A 92 11.24 11.32 -4.75
N ALA A 93 10.70 10.13 -4.47
CA ALA A 93 11.46 8.88 -4.51
C ALA A 93 11.99 8.55 -5.92
N LEU A 94 11.19 8.77 -6.97
CA LEU A 94 11.62 8.61 -8.36
C LEU A 94 12.82 9.49 -8.70
N THR A 95 12.81 10.75 -8.25
CA THR A 95 13.90 11.70 -8.48
C THR A 95 15.19 11.21 -7.82
N GLU A 96 15.10 10.70 -6.59
CA GLU A 96 16.24 10.09 -5.87
C GLU A 96 16.79 8.88 -6.62
N ILE A 97 15.92 7.97 -7.09
CA ILE A 97 16.32 6.80 -7.89
C ILE A 97 17.08 7.23 -9.16
N VAL A 98 16.58 8.26 -9.87
CA VAL A 98 17.25 8.79 -11.08
C VAL A 98 18.65 9.33 -10.76
N GLU A 99 18.82 10.01 -9.62
CA GLU A 99 20.11 10.56 -9.18
C GLU A 99 21.11 9.45 -8.80
N GLU A 100 20.65 8.35 -8.18
CA GLU A 100 21.49 7.22 -7.79
C GLU A 100 22.01 6.40 -8.98
N PHE A 101 21.29 6.39 -10.09
CA PHE A 101 21.60 5.57 -11.25
C PHE A 101 22.85 6.00 -12.04
N ASN A 102 23.55 7.06 -11.59
CA ASN A 102 24.79 7.55 -12.21
C ASN A 102 24.68 7.74 -13.74
N LEU A 103 23.51 8.19 -14.19
CA LEU A 103 23.19 8.35 -15.60
C LEU A 103 23.91 9.57 -16.20
N SER A 104 23.96 9.65 -17.53
CA SER A 104 24.45 10.86 -18.19
C SER A 104 23.60 12.08 -17.78
N GLN A 105 24.23 13.24 -17.54
CA GLN A 105 23.52 14.44 -17.10
C GLN A 105 22.34 14.83 -18.01
N GLY A 106 22.49 14.65 -19.34
CA GLY A 106 21.41 14.94 -20.28
C GLY A 106 20.18 14.03 -20.11
N LEU A 107 20.39 12.78 -19.69
CA LEU A 107 19.29 11.87 -19.37
C LEU A 107 18.66 12.22 -18.02
N VAL A 108 19.45 12.47 -16.99
CA VAL A 108 18.95 12.94 -15.67
C VAL A 108 18.08 14.19 -15.83
N ASN A 109 18.58 15.20 -16.54
CA ASN A 109 17.83 16.43 -16.79
C ASN A 109 16.51 16.17 -17.52
N SER A 110 16.49 15.24 -18.48
CA SER A 110 15.28 14.90 -19.22
C SER A 110 14.26 14.17 -18.35
N LEU A 111 14.71 13.23 -17.51
CA LEU A 111 13.82 12.48 -16.61
C LEU A 111 13.28 13.39 -15.51
N ASN A 112 14.12 14.20 -14.87
CA ASN A 112 13.70 15.14 -13.84
C ASN A 112 12.71 16.18 -14.38
N ALA A 113 12.94 16.71 -15.60
CA ALA A 113 11.98 17.63 -16.22
C ALA A 113 10.61 16.97 -16.49
N GLN A 114 10.57 15.66 -16.78
CA GLN A 114 9.30 14.94 -16.91
C GLN A 114 8.61 14.76 -15.55
N LEU A 115 9.37 14.45 -14.49
CA LEU A 115 8.87 14.33 -13.12
C LEU A 115 8.35 15.67 -12.56
N ASP A 116 9.08 16.77 -12.78
CA ASP A 116 8.62 18.14 -12.47
C ASP A 116 7.31 18.45 -13.19
N GLY A 117 7.22 18.03 -14.46
CA GLY A 117 5.99 18.16 -15.23
C GLY A 117 4.80 17.41 -14.63
N VAL A 118 5.02 16.28 -13.92
CA VAL A 118 3.96 15.56 -13.20
C VAL A 118 3.52 16.36 -11.98
N LEU A 119 4.46 16.93 -11.22
CA LEU A 119 4.14 17.78 -10.06
C LEU A 119 3.37 19.05 -10.47
N ASP A 120 3.74 19.67 -11.59
CA ASP A 120 3.01 20.82 -12.14
C ASP A 120 1.54 20.49 -12.42
N ALA A 121 1.23 19.25 -12.82
CA ALA A 121 -0.15 18.82 -13.09
C ALA A 121 -0.98 18.57 -11.83
N LEU A 122 -0.34 18.48 -10.66
CA LEU A 122 -1.02 18.39 -9.36
C LEU A 122 -1.42 19.76 -8.83
N ASP A 123 -0.78 20.85 -9.30
CA ASP A 123 -1.08 22.20 -8.85
C ASP A 123 -2.40 22.72 -9.49
N PRO A 124 -3.48 22.91 -8.71
CA PRO A 124 -4.76 23.36 -9.25
C PRO A 124 -4.71 24.79 -9.81
N ASP A 125 -3.73 25.61 -9.39
CA ASP A 125 -3.53 26.97 -9.87
C ASP A 125 -2.64 27.03 -11.13
N ASN A 126 -2.01 25.91 -11.48
CA ASN A 126 -1.26 25.70 -12.71
C ASN A 126 -1.91 24.57 -13.53
N PRO A 127 -3.09 24.78 -14.12
CA PRO A 127 -3.75 23.75 -14.91
C PRO A 127 -2.76 23.32 -16.00
N ALA A 128 -2.22 22.12 -15.87
CA ALA A 128 -1.33 21.54 -16.85
C ALA A 128 -1.91 21.74 -18.25
N GLN A 129 -1.05 21.91 -19.25
CA GLN A 129 -1.37 22.33 -20.62
C GLN A 129 -2.27 21.30 -21.40
N GLY A 130 -3.40 20.88 -20.84
CA GLY A 130 -4.32 19.88 -21.34
C GLY A 130 -4.07 18.45 -20.87
N GLU A 131 -2.98 18.16 -20.15
CA GLU A 131 -2.58 16.79 -19.77
C GLU A 131 -2.72 16.53 -18.28
N THR A 132 -3.34 15.41 -17.93
CA THR A 132 -3.50 14.91 -16.56
C THR A 132 -2.20 14.35 -15.98
N THR A 133 -2.12 14.23 -14.65
CA THR A 133 -1.03 13.53 -13.94
C THR A 133 -0.80 12.13 -14.51
N TYR A 134 -1.87 11.39 -14.79
CA TYR A 134 -1.81 10.05 -15.37
C TYR A 134 -1.15 10.04 -16.77
N GLU A 135 -1.55 10.95 -17.66
CA GLU A 135 -1.00 11.05 -19.02
C GLU A 135 0.49 11.42 -19.01
N ARG A 136 0.92 12.24 -18.05
CA ARG A 136 2.33 12.61 -17.88
C ARG A 136 3.18 11.45 -17.35
N LEU A 137 2.62 10.63 -16.45
CA LEU A 137 3.26 9.41 -15.98
C LEU A 137 3.40 8.38 -17.12
N GLU A 138 2.40 8.23 -17.98
CA GLU A 138 2.51 7.38 -19.20
C GLU A 138 3.61 7.86 -20.15
N ALA A 139 3.74 9.18 -20.33
CA ALA A 139 4.79 9.77 -21.14
C ALA A 139 6.19 9.54 -20.54
N PHE A 140 6.31 9.61 -19.21
CA PHE A 140 7.54 9.24 -18.49
C PHE A 140 7.89 7.76 -18.69
N ILE A 141 6.95 6.84 -18.45
CA ILE A 141 7.13 5.40 -18.64
C ILE A 141 7.58 5.09 -20.08
N SER A 142 6.93 5.68 -21.07
CA SER A 142 7.28 5.53 -22.48
C SER A 142 8.69 6.02 -22.79
N ALA A 143 9.13 7.12 -22.16
CA ALA A 143 10.48 7.64 -22.32
C ALA A 143 11.53 6.72 -21.68
N VAL A 144 11.25 6.18 -20.49
CA VAL A 144 12.09 5.18 -19.80
C VAL A 144 12.25 3.93 -20.66
N GLU A 145 11.15 3.35 -21.15
CA GLU A 145 11.17 2.20 -22.04
C GLU A 145 11.97 2.46 -23.32
N ALA A 146 11.85 3.66 -23.90
CA ALA A 146 12.63 4.02 -25.08
C ALA A 146 14.15 4.05 -24.83
N GLN A 147 14.58 4.29 -23.58
CA GLN A 147 15.99 4.28 -23.16
C GLN A 147 16.48 2.93 -22.63
N ARG A 148 15.58 1.98 -22.34
CA ARG A 148 15.91 0.61 -21.93
C ARG A 148 16.87 -0.05 -22.91
N GLY A 149 17.91 -0.71 -22.38
CA GLY A 149 18.98 -1.34 -23.14
C GLY A 149 19.88 -0.39 -23.94
N LYS A 150 19.67 0.93 -23.86
CA LYS A 150 20.47 1.95 -24.56
C LYS A 150 21.23 2.85 -23.59
N LYS A 151 20.49 3.55 -22.74
CA LYS A 151 21.02 4.46 -21.71
C LYS A 151 20.60 4.07 -20.31
N LEU A 152 19.61 3.19 -20.19
CA LEU A 152 19.20 2.51 -18.97
C LEU A 152 19.46 1.02 -19.13
N THR A 153 19.90 0.37 -18.06
CA THR A 153 19.84 -1.09 -17.95
C THR A 153 18.39 -1.55 -17.81
N ASP A 154 18.14 -2.86 -17.97
CA ASP A 154 16.80 -3.40 -17.80
C ASP A 154 16.32 -3.22 -16.35
N GLU A 155 17.18 -3.44 -15.38
CA GLU A 155 16.89 -3.26 -13.95
C GLU A 155 16.59 -1.80 -13.58
N GLN A 156 17.33 -0.85 -14.17
CA GLN A 156 17.06 0.58 -13.96
C GLN A 156 15.72 1.00 -14.58
N ALA A 157 15.39 0.50 -15.77
CA ALA A 157 14.11 0.79 -16.40
C ALA A 157 12.96 0.19 -15.59
N ASP A 158 13.09 -1.06 -15.13
CA ASP A 158 12.08 -1.73 -14.30
C ASP A 158 11.81 -0.96 -13.00
N ALA A 159 12.85 -0.54 -12.29
CA ALA A 159 12.70 0.22 -11.04
C ALA A 159 11.96 1.55 -11.24
N LEU A 160 12.28 2.30 -12.30
CA LEU A 160 11.60 3.57 -12.60
C LEU A 160 10.13 3.35 -13.00
N ILE A 161 9.85 2.29 -13.77
CA ILE A 161 8.49 1.99 -14.24
C ILE A 161 7.62 1.48 -13.10
N GLU A 162 8.14 0.62 -12.23
CA GLU A 162 7.42 0.13 -11.06
C GLU A 162 7.02 1.29 -10.13
N SER A 163 7.95 2.22 -9.88
CA SER A 163 7.65 3.39 -9.07
C SER A 163 6.68 4.34 -9.79
N ALA A 164 6.78 4.53 -11.11
CA ALA A 164 5.82 5.34 -11.86
C ALA A 164 4.41 4.73 -11.86
N HIS A 165 4.27 3.41 -11.93
CA HIS A 165 2.98 2.74 -11.76
C HIS A 165 2.39 2.96 -10.37
N THR A 166 3.23 3.00 -9.33
CA THR A 166 2.78 3.35 -7.97
C THR A 166 2.18 4.77 -7.95
N ALA A 167 2.82 5.73 -8.60
CA ALA A 167 2.28 7.09 -8.73
C ALA A 167 0.95 7.14 -9.53
N GLN A 168 0.81 6.29 -10.56
CA GLN A 168 -0.44 6.21 -11.33
C GLN A 168 -1.61 5.67 -10.51
N LEU A 169 -1.36 4.73 -9.60
CA LEU A 169 -2.38 4.24 -8.67
C LEU A 169 -2.78 5.32 -7.67
N ALA A 170 -1.83 6.10 -7.17
CA ALA A 170 -2.08 7.22 -6.27
C ALA A 170 -2.81 8.42 -6.93
N ALA A 171 -2.85 8.48 -8.26
CA ALA A 171 -3.46 9.56 -9.04
C ALA A 171 -4.91 9.30 -9.49
N GLN A 172 -5.51 8.16 -9.14
CA GLN A 172 -6.89 7.75 -9.49
C GLN A 172 -7.91 8.22 -8.44
#